data_AF-A0AAE6QD99-F1
#
_entry.id   AF-A0AAE6QD99-F1
#
_cell.length_a   1.000
_cell.length_b   1.000
_cell.length_c   1.000
_cell.angle_alpha   90.00
_cell.angle_beta   90.00
_cell.angle_gamma   90.00
#
_symmetry.space_group_name_H-M   'P 1'
#
loop_
_entity.id
_entity.type
_entity.pdbx_description
1 polymer ?
#
loop_
_entity_poly.entity_id
_entity_poly.type
_entity_poly.pdbx_seq_one_letter_code
_entity_poly.pdbx_strand_id
1 'polypeptide(L)'
;MGIISNDPITGLAFSMHENRGVFTVLIGSGLSRSASIPTGWEITLNLIRKAGLATGVEEQSDWAKWYVDTTGNQPNYSTLLEDLAQTQAERRAIIEGFLEPTAEEFEEGLKIPTPAHRAIAQMVRSGHIRVIVTTNFDRLMENALRDVGIEPTVVSSLDGLLGAEPITHASCYILKIHGDYKDARILNTDGELNAYPPQFNLLLDRIFDEFGLIIAGWSGDWDNALHAALLRAPNRRYPTFWLSRGKLGAKAHDLVTHRKATPISIAEADSFFEALNLRLQTLADSEQRNPASLELMVAMAKKFLSKPEYRIQLDDLLAAEHRRHLEILAPIFADQNMRGSDTAKWRETYESATAPLAHLGAVIGRWGDESHHTFLISTIKEMVAEAAKSPSGLHMVFWKKFKFYPAFLVFTGYGIGLVRAGRLSALQDLLKVTVLVDDRITSTLGEYFNPTCFEASVGRVQWDEVDGTKRQTPLSNHLSERLLPGWAPSFAGISNSQLLFARYEFYLALYFHAERTSVEALRQGLDGGRQNYLIIGRVKYDIDSKRVLEQELESAESKAALVHANLVPSTEFLDVFMQCMGKQNWFD
;
A
#
# COMPACT_ATOMS: atom_id res chain seq x y z
N MET A 1 -24.99 12.87 19.36
CA MET A 1 -25.06 11.86 18.29
C MET A 1 -23.67 11.75 17.69
N GLY A 2 -23.01 10.59 17.79
CA GLY A 2 -21.62 10.44 17.32
C GLY A 2 -21.54 10.44 15.80
N ILE A 3 -20.48 11.03 15.24
CA ILE A 3 -20.26 11.22 13.78
C ILE A 3 -20.37 9.89 12.99
N ILE A 4 -20.02 8.75 13.62
CA ILE A 4 -20.00 7.42 13.00
C ILE A 4 -21.38 6.72 13.03
N SER A 5 -22.33 7.21 13.84
CA SER A 5 -23.60 6.50 14.13
C SER A 5 -24.53 6.36 12.90
N ASN A 6 -24.28 7.11 11.83
CA ASN A 6 -25.12 7.14 10.64
C ASN A 6 -24.53 6.41 9.42
N ASP A 7 -23.29 5.88 9.48
CA ASP A 7 -22.69 5.09 8.40
C ASP A 7 -22.15 3.75 8.93
N PRO A 8 -22.94 2.66 8.85
CA PRO A 8 -22.53 1.35 9.34
C PRO A 8 -21.34 0.76 8.57
N ILE A 9 -21.08 1.19 7.33
CA ILE A 9 -19.91 0.73 6.56
C ILE A 9 -18.63 1.32 7.14
N THR A 10 -18.67 2.59 7.53
CA THR A 10 -17.54 3.25 8.21
C THR A 10 -17.27 2.62 9.58
N GLY A 11 -18.33 2.29 10.34
CA GLY A 11 -18.19 1.56 11.60
C GLY A 11 -17.56 0.17 11.43
N LEU A 12 -17.98 -0.58 10.40
CA LEU A 12 -17.39 -1.87 10.04
C LEU A 12 -15.92 -1.72 9.63
N ALA A 13 -15.60 -0.77 8.74
CA ALA A 13 -14.23 -0.53 8.28
C ALA A 13 -13.27 -0.22 9.45
N PHE A 14 -13.69 0.66 10.37
CA PHE A 14 -12.91 0.96 11.56
C PHE A 14 -12.70 -0.27 12.44
N SER A 15 -13.76 -1.05 12.69
CA SER A 15 -13.67 -2.28 13.49
C SER A 15 -12.73 -3.31 12.87
N MET A 16 -12.78 -3.49 11.55
CA MET A 16 -11.91 -4.42 10.82
C MET A 16 -10.45 -3.95 10.82
N HIS A 17 -10.23 -2.66 10.65
CA HIS A 17 -8.89 -2.06 10.64
C HIS A 17 -8.20 -2.19 12.00
N GLU A 18 -8.89 -1.88 13.10
CA GLU A 18 -8.36 -2.02 14.46
C GLU A 18 -8.17 -3.49 14.90
N ASN A 19 -8.94 -4.43 14.33
CA ASN A 19 -8.93 -5.85 14.68
C ASN A 19 -8.56 -6.72 13.46
N ARG A 20 -7.34 -6.56 12.95
CA ARG A 20 -6.88 -7.34 11.79
C ARG A 20 -6.85 -8.84 12.06
N GLY A 21 -7.33 -9.62 11.09
CA GLY A 21 -7.34 -11.08 11.11
C GLY A 21 -8.46 -11.69 11.94
N VAL A 22 -9.37 -10.87 12.46
CA VAL A 22 -10.43 -11.29 13.40
C VAL A 22 -11.79 -11.44 12.70
N PHE A 23 -11.91 -11.04 11.43
CA PHE A 23 -13.18 -11.15 10.71
C PHE A 23 -13.23 -12.39 9.81
N THR A 24 -14.42 -12.99 9.77
CA THR A 24 -14.85 -14.02 8.83
C THR A 24 -15.97 -13.48 7.95
N VAL A 25 -16.03 -13.95 6.71
CA VAL A 25 -17.15 -13.64 5.80
C VAL A 25 -17.92 -14.92 5.49
N LEU A 26 -19.24 -14.89 5.70
CA LEU A 26 -20.18 -15.92 5.26
C LEU A 26 -20.80 -15.48 3.93
N ILE A 27 -20.54 -16.23 2.87
CA ILE A 27 -20.97 -15.94 1.51
C ILE A 27 -22.02 -16.97 1.07
N GLY A 28 -23.16 -16.48 0.57
CA GLY A 28 -24.17 -17.31 -0.08
C GLY A 28 -24.29 -17.05 -1.58
N SER A 29 -25.21 -17.75 -2.24
CA SER A 29 -25.32 -17.76 -3.71
C SER A 29 -25.67 -16.39 -4.28
N GLY A 30 -26.26 -15.50 -3.48
CA GLY A 30 -26.55 -14.13 -3.88
C GLY A 30 -25.32 -13.28 -4.20
N LEU A 31 -24.12 -13.66 -3.72
CA LEU A 31 -22.88 -12.97 -4.07
C LEU A 31 -22.43 -13.28 -5.51
N SER A 32 -22.63 -14.52 -5.96
CA SER A 32 -22.23 -14.98 -7.31
C SER A 32 -23.23 -14.60 -8.40
N ARG A 33 -24.38 -13.99 -8.05
CA ARG A 33 -25.44 -13.67 -9.01
C ARG A 33 -25.01 -12.70 -10.11
N SER A 34 -24.17 -11.70 -9.79
CA SER A 34 -23.63 -10.76 -10.80
C SER A 34 -22.58 -11.39 -11.71
N ALA A 35 -22.06 -12.57 -11.36
CA ALA A 35 -21.25 -13.41 -12.26
C ALA A 35 -22.12 -14.26 -13.22
N SER A 36 -23.43 -14.04 -13.30
CA SER A 36 -24.37 -14.90 -14.03
C SER A 36 -24.44 -16.35 -13.50
N ILE A 37 -24.04 -16.58 -12.24
CA ILE A 37 -24.33 -17.84 -11.55
C ILE A 37 -25.72 -17.72 -10.90
N PRO A 38 -26.69 -18.56 -11.29
CA PRO A 38 -28.05 -18.47 -10.73
C PRO A 38 -28.07 -18.83 -9.24
N THR A 39 -28.91 -18.13 -8.49
CA THR A 39 -29.21 -18.48 -7.09
C THR A 39 -29.94 -19.83 -7.01
N GLY A 40 -29.94 -20.47 -5.84
CA GLY A 40 -30.66 -21.74 -5.66
C GLY A 40 -32.15 -21.67 -6.05
N TRP A 41 -32.80 -20.53 -5.80
CA TRP A 41 -34.18 -20.28 -6.24
C TRP A 41 -34.29 -20.18 -7.78
N GLU A 42 -33.38 -19.47 -8.44
CA GLU A 42 -33.36 -19.35 -9.91
C GLU A 42 -33.08 -20.71 -10.58
N ILE A 43 -32.22 -21.54 -9.99
CA ILE A 43 -31.99 -22.92 -10.46
C ILE A 43 -33.28 -23.73 -10.32
N THR A 44 -33.97 -23.65 -9.17
CA THR A 44 -35.25 -24.33 -8.92
C THR A 44 -36.26 -24.02 -10.01
N LEU A 45 -36.44 -22.74 -10.35
CA LEU A 45 -37.35 -22.32 -11.42
C LEU A 45 -36.91 -22.81 -12.80
N ASN A 46 -35.60 -22.83 -13.08
CA ASN A 46 -35.07 -23.35 -14.34
C ASN A 46 -35.33 -24.86 -14.50
N LEU A 47 -35.21 -25.62 -13.41
CA LEU A 47 -35.51 -27.05 -13.37
C LEU A 47 -37.01 -27.31 -13.60
N ILE A 48 -37.89 -26.56 -12.93
CA ILE A 48 -39.35 -26.62 -13.16
C ILE A 48 -39.67 -26.34 -14.62
N ARG A 49 -39.11 -25.26 -15.18
CA ARG A 49 -39.30 -24.89 -16.59
C ARG A 49 -38.86 -26.01 -17.54
N LYS A 50 -37.67 -26.57 -17.34
CA LYS A 50 -37.15 -27.68 -18.16
C LYS A 50 -38.04 -28.92 -18.06
N ALA A 51 -38.49 -29.28 -16.86
CA ALA A 51 -39.40 -30.40 -16.63
C ALA A 51 -40.75 -30.18 -17.33
N GLY A 52 -41.36 -29.01 -17.16
CA GLY A 52 -42.63 -28.64 -17.80
C GLY A 52 -42.56 -28.69 -19.32
N LEU A 53 -41.53 -28.06 -19.92
CA LEU A 53 -41.30 -28.10 -21.37
C LEU A 53 -41.07 -29.53 -21.89
N ALA A 54 -40.33 -30.36 -21.15
CA ALA A 54 -40.10 -31.76 -21.52
C ALA A 54 -41.40 -32.60 -21.49
N THR A 55 -42.36 -32.22 -20.65
CA THR A 55 -43.70 -32.84 -20.61
C THR A 55 -44.69 -32.24 -21.62
N GLY A 56 -44.26 -31.30 -22.47
CA GLY A 56 -45.07 -30.71 -23.54
C GLY A 56 -45.93 -29.52 -23.11
N VAL A 57 -45.66 -28.92 -21.94
CA VAL A 57 -46.33 -27.71 -21.46
C VAL A 57 -45.76 -26.50 -22.20
N GLU A 58 -46.61 -25.59 -22.67
CA GLU A 58 -46.16 -24.33 -23.28
C GLU A 58 -45.46 -23.41 -22.26
N GLU A 59 -44.66 -22.46 -22.76
CA GLU A 59 -43.93 -21.52 -21.90
C GLU A 59 -44.87 -20.73 -20.97
N GLN A 60 -44.58 -20.74 -19.67
CA GLN A 60 -45.38 -20.06 -18.66
C GLN A 60 -44.74 -18.72 -18.26
N SER A 61 -45.57 -17.73 -17.94
CA SER A 61 -45.12 -16.43 -17.43
C SER A 61 -44.64 -16.50 -15.97
N ASP A 62 -45.15 -17.45 -15.20
CA ASP A 62 -44.74 -17.72 -13.81
C ASP A 62 -44.70 -19.23 -13.55
N TRP A 63 -43.51 -19.80 -13.71
CA TRP A 63 -43.26 -21.23 -13.48
C TRP A 63 -43.43 -21.63 -12.01
N ALA A 64 -43.24 -20.71 -11.05
CA ALA A 64 -43.44 -21.00 -9.63
C ALA A 64 -44.93 -21.21 -9.35
N LYS A 65 -45.77 -20.29 -9.82
CA LYS A 65 -47.22 -20.39 -9.70
C LYS A 65 -47.76 -21.62 -10.43
N TRP A 66 -47.31 -21.86 -11.66
CA TRP A 66 -47.72 -23.05 -12.43
C TRP A 66 -47.42 -24.35 -11.67
N TYR A 67 -46.24 -24.46 -11.06
CA TYR A 67 -45.86 -25.65 -10.29
C TYR A 67 -46.77 -25.86 -9.07
N VAL A 68 -47.09 -24.79 -8.33
CA VAL A 68 -48.03 -24.85 -7.20
C VAL A 68 -49.42 -25.24 -7.66
N ASP A 69 -49.94 -24.62 -8.72
CA ASP A 69 -51.28 -24.88 -9.24
C ASP A 69 -51.41 -26.33 -9.76
N THR A 70 -50.31 -26.90 -10.29
CA THR A 70 -50.29 -28.25 -10.87
C THR A 70 -50.04 -29.34 -9.84
N THR A 71 -49.11 -29.14 -8.90
CA THR A 71 -48.67 -30.17 -7.95
C THR A 71 -49.28 -30.02 -6.56
N GLY A 72 -49.84 -28.84 -6.24
CA GLY A 72 -50.31 -28.49 -4.90
C GLY A 72 -49.18 -28.23 -3.89
N ASN A 73 -47.91 -28.38 -4.28
CA ASN A 73 -46.75 -28.25 -3.42
C ASN A 73 -45.95 -26.98 -3.75
N GLN A 74 -45.23 -26.45 -2.75
CA GLN A 74 -44.30 -25.33 -2.97
C GLN A 74 -43.04 -25.82 -3.71
N PRO A 75 -42.49 -25.03 -4.66
CA PRO A 75 -41.21 -25.32 -5.30
C PRO A 75 -40.10 -25.54 -4.27
N ASN A 76 -39.46 -26.69 -4.31
CA ASN A 76 -38.34 -27.04 -3.45
C ASN A 76 -37.19 -27.58 -4.30
N TYR A 77 -36.03 -26.94 -4.16
CA TYR A 77 -34.80 -27.28 -4.88
C TYR A 77 -34.41 -28.76 -4.72
N SER A 78 -34.39 -29.23 -3.47
CA SER A 78 -33.99 -30.58 -3.08
C SER A 78 -34.90 -31.63 -3.71
N THR A 79 -36.22 -31.45 -3.56
CA THR A 79 -37.23 -32.38 -4.09
C THR A 79 -37.17 -32.48 -5.61
N LEU A 80 -37.02 -31.34 -6.30
CA LEU A 80 -36.92 -31.32 -7.76
C LEU A 80 -35.64 -31.96 -8.28
N LEU A 81 -34.52 -31.81 -7.56
CA LEU A 81 -33.27 -32.48 -7.92
C LEU A 81 -33.33 -34.00 -7.70
N GLU A 82 -34.02 -34.46 -6.66
CA GLU A 82 -34.27 -35.88 -6.41
C GLU A 82 -35.18 -36.49 -7.47
N ASP A 83 -36.21 -35.76 -7.91
CA ASP A 83 -37.13 -36.21 -8.96
C ASP A 83 -36.48 -36.26 -10.35
N LEU A 84 -35.59 -35.30 -10.65
CA LEU A 84 -34.98 -35.14 -11.97
C LEU A 84 -33.70 -35.98 -12.18
N ALA A 85 -33.05 -36.44 -11.12
CA ALA A 85 -31.80 -37.17 -11.20
C ALA A 85 -31.78 -38.34 -10.21
N GLN A 86 -31.67 -39.58 -10.74
CA GLN A 86 -31.70 -40.79 -9.92
C GLN A 86 -30.37 -41.06 -9.22
N THR A 87 -29.28 -40.51 -9.73
CA THR A 87 -27.93 -40.72 -9.19
C THR A 87 -27.26 -39.42 -8.74
N GLN A 88 -26.32 -39.54 -7.81
CA GLN A 88 -25.50 -38.41 -7.34
C GLN A 88 -24.65 -37.80 -8.47
N ALA A 89 -24.22 -38.63 -9.44
CA ALA A 89 -23.47 -38.18 -10.60
C ALA A 89 -24.31 -37.30 -11.54
N GLU A 90 -25.58 -37.64 -11.76
CA GLU A 90 -26.51 -36.83 -12.58
C GLU A 90 -26.82 -35.49 -11.91
N ARG A 91 -27.08 -35.49 -10.58
CA ARG A 91 -27.27 -34.25 -9.81
C ARG A 91 -26.08 -33.31 -9.96
N ARG A 92 -24.86 -33.85 -9.86
CA ARG A 92 -23.63 -33.09 -10.09
C ARG A 92 -23.55 -32.53 -11.50
N ALA A 93 -23.81 -33.33 -12.53
CA ALA A 93 -23.72 -32.90 -13.92
C ALA A 93 -24.68 -31.72 -14.22
N ILE A 94 -25.89 -31.75 -13.64
CA ILE A 94 -26.85 -30.65 -13.74
C ILE A 94 -26.28 -29.36 -13.11
N ILE A 95 -25.72 -29.46 -11.89
CA ILE A 95 -25.15 -28.31 -11.17
C ILE A 95 -23.93 -27.76 -11.90
N GLU A 96 -23.03 -28.63 -12.35
CA GLU A 96 -21.80 -28.27 -13.09
C GLU A 96 -22.12 -27.41 -14.31
N GLY A 97 -23.19 -27.72 -15.06
CA GLY A 97 -23.63 -26.93 -16.20
C GLY A 97 -24.10 -25.51 -15.87
N PHE A 98 -24.50 -25.23 -14.62
CA PHE A 98 -24.84 -23.86 -14.18
C PHE A 98 -23.63 -23.07 -13.68
N LEU A 99 -22.53 -23.74 -13.31
CA LEU A 99 -21.37 -23.13 -12.66
C LEU A 99 -20.19 -22.91 -13.61
N GLU A 100 -19.89 -23.87 -14.47
CA GLU A 100 -18.76 -23.78 -15.40
C GLU A 100 -19.13 -22.89 -16.60
N PRO A 101 -18.26 -21.93 -16.98
CA PRO A 101 -18.47 -21.14 -18.19
C PRO A 101 -18.26 -21.97 -19.46
N THR A 102 -19.09 -21.73 -20.46
CA THR A 102 -18.74 -22.09 -21.85
C THR A 102 -17.62 -21.19 -22.37
N ALA A 103 -16.99 -21.56 -23.49
CA ALA A 103 -15.94 -20.72 -24.10
C ALA A 103 -16.44 -19.31 -24.44
N GLU A 104 -17.68 -19.21 -24.94
CA GLU A 104 -18.34 -17.93 -25.26
C GLU A 104 -18.62 -17.12 -23.99
N GLU A 105 -19.19 -17.75 -22.95
CA GLU A 105 -19.45 -17.10 -21.66
C GLU A 105 -18.16 -16.59 -21.01
N PHE A 106 -17.06 -17.32 -21.14
CA PHE A 106 -15.76 -16.91 -20.60
C PHE A 106 -15.18 -15.69 -21.36
N GLU A 107 -15.28 -15.66 -22.69
CA GLU A 107 -14.87 -14.50 -23.50
C GLU A 107 -15.69 -13.24 -23.19
N GLU A 108 -16.97 -13.40 -22.85
CA GLU A 108 -17.85 -12.31 -22.42
C GLU A 108 -17.64 -11.90 -20.94
N GLY A 109 -16.76 -12.60 -20.21
CA GLY A 109 -16.48 -12.32 -18.81
C GLY A 109 -17.60 -12.74 -17.85
N LEU A 110 -18.35 -13.79 -18.18
CA LEU A 110 -19.37 -14.41 -17.33
C LEU A 110 -18.76 -15.55 -16.50
N LYS A 111 -19.38 -15.85 -15.35
CA LYS A 111 -18.95 -16.89 -14.39
C LYS A 111 -17.48 -16.79 -13.99
N ILE A 112 -16.96 -15.56 -13.96
CA ILE A 112 -15.66 -15.19 -13.39
C ILE A 112 -15.86 -14.45 -12.06
N PRO A 113 -14.82 -14.30 -11.22
CA PRO A 113 -14.98 -13.63 -9.95
C PRO A 113 -15.51 -12.20 -10.10
N THR A 114 -16.51 -11.84 -9.30
CA THR A 114 -17.14 -10.52 -9.32
C THR A 114 -16.26 -9.46 -8.62
N PRO A 115 -16.57 -8.16 -8.74
CA PRO A 115 -15.90 -7.14 -7.94
C PRO A 115 -15.94 -7.40 -6.43
N ALA A 116 -17.05 -7.95 -5.89
CA ALA A 116 -17.11 -8.36 -4.48
C ALA A 116 -16.07 -9.44 -4.14
N HIS A 117 -15.93 -10.47 -4.98
CA HIS A 117 -14.92 -11.52 -4.77
C HIS A 117 -13.51 -10.95 -4.77
N ARG A 118 -13.20 -10.07 -5.73
CA ARG A 118 -11.89 -9.41 -5.80
C ARG A 118 -11.64 -8.52 -4.59
N ALA A 119 -12.64 -7.75 -4.15
CA ALA A 119 -12.52 -6.91 -2.96
C ALA A 119 -12.31 -7.74 -1.68
N ILE A 120 -13.01 -8.87 -1.51
CA ILE A 120 -12.79 -9.81 -0.41
C ILE A 120 -11.37 -10.38 -0.47
N ALA A 121 -10.89 -10.78 -1.65
CA ALA A 121 -9.52 -11.26 -1.82
C ALA A 121 -8.47 -10.20 -1.44
N GLN A 122 -8.70 -8.93 -1.78
CA GLN A 122 -7.86 -7.81 -1.34
C GLN A 122 -7.87 -7.61 0.19
N MET A 123 -9.03 -7.78 0.83
CA MET A 123 -9.16 -7.73 2.28
C MET A 123 -8.47 -8.91 2.98
N VAL A 124 -8.45 -10.09 2.37
CA VAL A 124 -7.62 -11.22 2.84
C VAL A 124 -6.14 -10.88 2.69
N ARG A 125 -5.71 -10.36 1.53
CA ARG A 125 -4.32 -9.96 1.27
C ARG A 125 -3.78 -8.93 2.26
N SER A 126 -4.62 -7.95 2.61
CA SER A 126 -4.30 -6.93 3.61
C SER A 126 -4.46 -7.41 5.06
N GLY A 127 -4.83 -8.68 5.26
CA GLY A 127 -4.88 -9.33 6.56
C GLY A 127 -6.14 -9.06 7.38
N HIS A 128 -7.17 -8.42 6.80
CA HIS A 128 -8.41 -8.07 7.50
C HIS A 128 -9.37 -9.25 7.62
N ILE A 129 -9.39 -10.17 6.64
CA ILE A 129 -10.21 -11.38 6.65
C ILE A 129 -9.29 -12.61 6.72
N ARG A 130 -9.64 -13.58 7.57
CA ARG A 130 -8.87 -14.83 7.72
C ARG A 130 -9.64 -16.08 7.26
N VAL A 131 -10.94 -16.07 7.51
CA VAL A 131 -11.81 -17.21 7.25
C VAL A 131 -12.92 -16.79 6.30
N ILE A 132 -13.22 -17.65 5.35
CA ILE A 132 -14.37 -17.51 4.45
C ILE A 132 -15.20 -18.78 4.62
N VAL A 133 -16.46 -18.60 4.97
CA VAL A 133 -17.44 -19.68 5.02
C VAL A 133 -18.37 -19.49 3.84
N THR A 134 -18.64 -20.55 3.07
CA THR A 134 -19.52 -20.44 1.90
C THR A 134 -20.47 -21.61 1.77
N THR A 135 -21.69 -21.31 1.33
CA THR A 135 -22.68 -22.30 0.89
C THR A 135 -22.61 -22.54 -0.63
N ASN A 136 -21.71 -21.85 -1.33
CA ASN A 136 -21.60 -21.95 -2.78
C ASN A 136 -20.70 -23.12 -3.18
N PHE A 137 -21.09 -23.80 -4.24
CA PHE A 137 -20.29 -24.86 -4.85
C PHE A 137 -19.21 -24.30 -5.78
N ASP A 138 -19.43 -23.11 -6.36
CA ASP A 138 -18.52 -22.46 -7.31
C ASP A 138 -17.11 -22.22 -6.74
N ARG A 139 -16.16 -21.91 -7.63
CA ARG A 139 -14.75 -21.65 -7.27
C ARG A 139 -14.35 -20.18 -7.45
N LEU A 140 -15.32 -19.26 -7.53
CA LEU A 140 -15.05 -17.85 -7.82
C LEU A 140 -14.18 -17.20 -6.74
N MET A 141 -14.44 -17.53 -5.46
CA MET A 141 -13.65 -16.99 -4.36
C MET A 141 -12.20 -17.51 -4.36
N GLU A 142 -12.02 -18.79 -4.68
CA GLU A 142 -10.70 -19.43 -4.78
C GLU A 142 -9.88 -18.80 -5.91
N ASN A 143 -10.51 -18.60 -7.07
CA ASN A 143 -9.87 -17.96 -8.22
C ASN A 143 -9.49 -16.51 -7.92
N ALA A 144 -10.38 -15.72 -7.29
CA ALA A 144 -10.04 -14.35 -6.89
C ALA A 144 -8.88 -14.27 -5.88
N LEU A 145 -8.71 -15.24 -5.00
CA LEU A 145 -7.56 -15.31 -4.09
C LEU A 145 -6.27 -15.64 -4.83
N ARG A 146 -6.31 -16.59 -5.76
CA ARG A 146 -5.16 -16.93 -6.61
C ARG A 146 -4.73 -15.77 -7.49
N ASP A 147 -5.69 -15.01 -8.04
CA ASP A 147 -5.41 -13.80 -8.85
C ASP A 147 -4.60 -12.74 -8.07
N VAL A 148 -4.72 -12.70 -6.74
CA VAL A 148 -3.96 -11.79 -5.87
C VAL A 148 -2.76 -12.45 -5.18
N GLY A 149 -2.39 -13.66 -5.61
CA GLY A 149 -1.21 -14.40 -5.14
C GLY A 149 -1.40 -15.16 -3.82
N ILE A 150 -2.63 -15.42 -3.40
CA ILE A 150 -2.94 -16.16 -2.16
C ILE A 150 -3.41 -17.57 -2.52
N GLU A 151 -2.75 -18.59 -1.98
CA GLU A 151 -3.24 -19.97 -2.06
C GLU A 151 -4.08 -20.28 -0.80
N PRO A 152 -5.40 -20.49 -0.92
CA PRO A 152 -6.25 -20.78 0.21
C PRO A 152 -6.23 -22.26 0.61
N THR A 153 -6.40 -22.53 1.90
CA THR A 153 -6.73 -23.88 2.39
C THR A 153 -8.23 -24.09 2.29
N VAL A 154 -8.63 -24.95 1.35
CA VAL A 154 -10.04 -25.23 1.04
C VAL A 154 -10.48 -26.52 1.71
N VAL A 155 -11.52 -26.44 2.54
CA VAL A 155 -12.16 -27.58 3.19
C VAL A 155 -13.59 -27.70 2.73
N SER A 156 -13.86 -28.77 1.98
CA SER A 156 -15.18 -29.08 1.40
C SER A 156 -15.68 -30.48 1.79
N SER A 157 -14.92 -31.25 2.56
CA SER A 157 -15.28 -32.60 3.01
C SER A 157 -14.67 -32.92 4.37
N LEU A 158 -15.15 -33.99 5.02
CA LEU A 158 -14.61 -34.42 6.32
C LEU A 158 -13.15 -34.89 6.23
N ASP A 159 -12.79 -35.61 5.17
CA ASP A 159 -11.40 -36.01 4.93
C ASP A 159 -10.50 -34.78 4.69
N GLY A 160 -11.02 -33.80 3.94
CA GLY A 160 -10.36 -32.52 3.74
C GLY A 160 -10.13 -31.78 5.06
N LEU A 161 -11.10 -31.81 5.98
CA LEU A 161 -10.96 -31.22 7.31
C LEU A 161 -9.86 -31.91 8.14
N LEU A 162 -9.75 -33.23 8.07
CA LEU A 162 -8.73 -33.99 8.82
C LEU A 162 -7.31 -33.75 8.29
N GLY A 163 -7.17 -33.54 6.99
CA GLY A 163 -5.88 -33.26 6.34
C GLY A 163 -5.51 -31.78 6.26
N ALA A 164 -6.44 -30.88 6.58
CA ALA A 164 -6.22 -29.44 6.47
C ALA A 164 -5.31 -28.91 7.57
N GLU A 165 -4.52 -27.88 7.21
CA GLU A 165 -3.83 -27.08 8.21
C GLU A 165 -4.83 -26.35 9.13
N PRO A 166 -4.49 -26.16 10.43
CA PRO A 166 -5.34 -25.38 11.33
C PRO A 166 -5.55 -23.95 10.83
N ILE A 167 -6.74 -23.38 11.11
CA ILE A 167 -7.10 -21.99 10.77
C ILE A 167 -6.01 -20.98 11.16
N THR A 168 -5.32 -21.20 12.29
CA THR A 168 -4.28 -20.31 12.81
C THR A 168 -3.02 -20.23 11.95
N HIS A 169 -2.77 -21.24 11.10
CA HIS A 169 -1.59 -21.32 10.22
C HIS A 169 -1.92 -21.04 8.76
N ALA A 170 -3.20 -21.12 8.39
CA ALA A 170 -3.65 -20.84 7.03
C ALA A 170 -3.57 -19.35 6.69
N SER A 171 -3.04 -19.04 5.50
CA SER A 171 -3.06 -17.69 4.92
C SER A 171 -4.50 -17.21 4.69
N CYS A 172 -5.36 -18.12 4.23
CA CYS A 172 -6.79 -17.95 4.13
C CYS A 172 -7.45 -19.32 4.24
N TYR A 173 -8.46 -19.46 5.09
CA TYR A 173 -9.19 -20.71 5.26
C TYR A 173 -10.58 -20.61 4.64
N ILE A 174 -10.89 -21.44 3.64
CA ILE A 174 -12.22 -21.51 3.01
C ILE A 174 -12.94 -22.77 3.46
N LEU A 175 -14.04 -22.61 4.18
CA LEU A 175 -14.95 -23.69 4.56
C LEU A 175 -16.17 -23.71 3.63
N LYS A 176 -16.21 -24.68 2.72
CA LYS A 176 -17.36 -24.92 1.83
C LYS A 176 -18.30 -25.92 2.50
N ILE A 177 -19.31 -25.43 3.19
CA ILE A 177 -20.13 -26.26 4.10
C ILE A 177 -20.94 -27.30 3.32
N HIS A 178 -21.41 -26.95 2.11
CA HIS A 178 -22.20 -27.85 1.26
C HIS A 178 -21.35 -28.69 0.31
N GLY A 179 -20.03 -28.46 0.27
CA GLY A 179 -19.10 -29.18 -0.59
C GLY A 179 -18.64 -28.40 -1.83
N ASP A 180 -18.01 -29.12 -2.76
CA ASP A 180 -17.49 -28.60 -4.04
C ASP A 180 -18.12 -29.42 -5.16
N TYR A 181 -18.60 -28.78 -6.24
CA TYR A 181 -19.24 -29.49 -7.35
C TYR A 181 -18.32 -30.53 -8.03
N LYS A 182 -16.99 -30.46 -7.84
CA LYS A 182 -16.06 -31.49 -8.35
C LYS A 182 -15.93 -32.72 -7.44
N ASP A 183 -16.43 -32.67 -6.20
CA ASP A 183 -16.56 -33.84 -5.31
C ASP A 183 -17.94 -34.48 -5.53
N ALA A 184 -18.02 -35.81 -5.47
CA ALA A 184 -19.30 -36.51 -5.56
C ALA A 184 -20.18 -36.20 -4.33
N ARG A 185 -19.58 -35.88 -3.17
CA ARG A 185 -20.24 -35.79 -1.85
C ARG A 185 -20.84 -34.41 -1.54
N ILE A 186 -21.44 -33.75 -2.53
CA ILE A 186 -22.14 -32.47 -2.35
C ILE A 186 -23.45 -32.64 -1.55
N LEU A 187 -23.69 -31.75 -0.59
CA LEU A 187 -24.90 -31.70 0.25
C LEU A 187 -25.91 -30.76 -0.41
N ASN A 188 -26.96 -31.32 -1.02
CA ASN A 188 -27.91 -30.57 -1.84
C ASN A 188 -29.38 -30.85 -1.54
N THR A 189 -29.65 -31.81 -0.67
CA THR A 189 -31.02 -32.23 -0.34
C THR A 189 -31.42 -31.79 1.07
N ASP A 190 -32.72 -31.66 1.32
CA ASP A 190 -33.25 -31.25 2.62
C ASP A 190 -32.82 -32.24 3.72
N GLY A 191 -32.70 -33.54 3.39
CA GLY A 191 -32.16 -34.55 4.31
C GLY A 191 -30.69 -34.30 4.69
N GLU A 192 -29.88 -33.86 3.74
CA GLU A 192 -28.45 -33.56 3.90
C GLU A 192 -28.20 -32.20 4.59
N LEU A 193 -29.11 -31.23 4.42
CA LEU A 193 -29.01 -29.86 4.97
C LEU A 193 -29.67 -29.70 6.35
N ASN A 194 -30.28 -30.75 6.89
CA ASN A 194 -30.89 -30.74 8.22
C ASN A 194 -29.87 -30.90 9.35
N ALA A 195 -28.73 -31.56 9.12
CA ALA A 195 -27.70 -31.74 10.13
C ALA A 195 -26.30 -31.85 9.51
N TYR A 196 -25.37 -31.00 9.97
CA TYR A 196 -23.96 -31.11 9.62
C TYR A 196 -23.23 -32.16 10.47
N PRO A 197 -22.15 -32.78 9.94
CA PRO A 197 -21.28 -33.65 10.73
C PRO A 197 -20.80 -32.97 12.02
N PRO A 198 -20.67 -33.70 13.15
CA PRO A 198 -20.22 -33.12 14.42
C PRO A 198 -18.92 -32.34 14.33
N GLN A 199 -17.98 -32.77 13.48
CA GLN A 199 -16.69 -32.12 13.28
C GLN A 199 -16.84 -30.76 12.58
N PHE A 200 -17.75 -30.65 11.61
CA PHE A 200 -18.09 -29.38 10.96
C PHE A 200 -18.78 -28.45 11.95
N ASN A 201 -19.70 -28.98 12.77
CA ASN A 201 -20.33 -28.19 13.83
C ASN A 201 -19.31 -27.65 14.83
N LEU A 202 -18.34 -28.46 15.29
CA LEU A 202 -17.27 -28.00 16.18
C LEU A 202 -16.43 -26.88 15.55
N LEU A 203 -16.12 -27.00 14.25
CA LEU A 203 -15.39 -25.96 13.53
C LEU A 203 -16.21 -24.67 13.38
N LEU A 204 -17.48 -24.79 13.00
CA LEU A 204 -18.40 -23.66 12.88
C LEU A 204 -18.61 -22.97 14.23
N ASP A 205 -18.78 -23.74 15.30
CA ASP A 205 -18.91 -23.21 16.66
C ASP A 205 -17.66 -22.38 17.01
N ARG A 206 -16.45 -22.84 16.69
CA ARG A 206 -15.21 -22.06 16.86
C ARG A 206 -15.16 -20.82 15.98
N ILE A 207 -15.44 -20.93 14.68
CA ILE A 207 -15.41 -19.79 13.75
C ILE A 207 -16.38 -18.70 14.21
N PHE A 208 -17.61 -19.09 14.56
CA PHE A 208 -18.66 -18.16 14.95
C PHE A 208 -18.52 -17.63 16.38
N ASP A 209 -17.68 -18.25 17.21
CA ASP A 209 -17.31 -17.78 18.55
C ASP A 209 -16.07 -16.87 18.53
N GLU A 210 -15.05 -17.22 17.75
CA GLU A 210 -13.73 -16.59 17.75
C GLU A 210 -13.64 -15.37 16.80
N PHE A 211 -14.50 -15.24 15.78
CA PHE A 211 -14.41 -14.22 14.74
C PHE A 211 -15.63 -13.27 14.69
N GLY A 212 -15.39 -12.02 14.27
CA GLY A 212 -16.44 -11.11 13.81
C GLY A 212 -17.01 -11.58 12.47
N LEU A 213 -18.31 -11.45 12.26
CA LEU A 213 -19.00 -12.12 11.14
C LEU A 213 -19.66 -11.12 10.20
N ILE A 214 -19.34 -11.21 8.90
CA ILE A 214 -20.02 -10.46 7.82
C ILE A 214 -20.81 -11.46 6.98
N ILE A 215 -22.13 -11.33 6.93
CA ILE A 215 -23.02 -12.24 6.18
C ILE A 215 -23.47 -11.53 4.89
N ALA A 216 -23.19 -12.14 3.74
CA ALA A 216 -23.52 -11.59 2.43
C ALA A 216 -24.10 -12.66 1.50
N GLY A 217 -25.22 -12.36 0.84
CA GLY A 217 -25.79 -13.23 -0.20
C GLY A 217 -26.42 -14.53 0.30
N TRP A 218 -26.61 -14.71 1.61
CA TRP A 218 -27.31 -15.84 2.23
C TRP A 218 -28.62 -15.36 2.87
N SER A 219 -29.75 -16.03 2.56
CA SER A 219 -31.07 -15.62 3.07
C SER A 219 -31.43 -16.23 4.42
N GLY A 220 -30.87 -17.40 4.75
CA GLY A 220 -31.18 -18.13 5.99
C GLY A 220 -32.53 -18.86 6.01
N ASP A 221 -33.27 -18.89 4.90
CA ASP A 221 -34.62 -19.46 4.88
C ASP A 221 -34.64 -20.99 4.83
N TRP A 222 -33.70 -21.59 4.09
CA TRP A 222 -33.72 -23.00 3.73
C TRP A 222 -32.60 -23.85 4.37
N ASP A 223 -31.55 -23.21 4.90
CA ASP A 223 -30.42 -23.91 5.52
C ASP A 223 -30.60 -24.00 7.05
N ASN A 224 -31.33 -25.03 7.49
CA ASN A 224 -31.66 -25.22 8.90
C ASN A 224 -30.41 -25.55 9.75
N ALA A 225 -29.45 -26.31 9.21
CA ALA A 225 -28.24 -26.68 9.94
C ALA A 225 -27.31 -25.48 10.18
N LEU A 226 -27.14 -24.58 9.21
CA LEU A 226 -26.34 -23.36 9.37
C LEU A 226 -27.04 -22.34 10.25
N HIS A 227 -28.38 -22.24 10.16
CA HIS A 227 -29.18 -21.46 11.09
C HIS A 227 -28.97 -21.94 12.53
N ALA A 228 -29.08 -23.25 12.76
CA ALA A 228 -28.81 -23.85 14.07
C ALA A 228 -27.37 -23.60 14.54
N ALA A 229 -26.37 -23.66 13.65
CA ALA A 229 -24.97 -23.36 14.00
C ALA A 229 -24.78 -21.92 14.48
N LEU A 230 -25.41 -20.95 13.80
CA LEU A 230 -25.36 -19.54 14.22
C LEU A 230 -26.11 -19.29 15.55
N LEU A 231 -27.14 -20.08 15.86
CA LEU A 231 -27.85 -20.04 17.15
C LEU A 231 -27.09 -20.70 18.30
N ARG A 232 -26.24 -21.70 18.03
CA ARG A 232 -25.41 -22.35 19.07
C ARG A 232 -24.27 -21.45 19.55
N ALA A 233 -23.83 -20.51 18.72
CA ALA A 233 -22.78 -19.57 19.04
C ALA A 233 -23.38 -18.19 19.40
N PRO A 234 -23.66 -17.90 20.68
CA PRO A 234 -24.22 -16.61 21.09
C PRO A 234 -23.16 -15.50 21.20
N ASN A 235 -21.87 -15.82 20.99
CA ASN A 235 -20.75 -14.95 21.34
C ASN A 235 -20.83 -13.57 20.67
N ARG A 236 -20.51 -12.56 21.47
CA ARG A 236 -20.60 -11.12 21.17
C ARG A 236 -19.25 -10.42 21.27
N ARG A 237 -18.14 -11.16 21.33
CA ARG A 237 -16.78 -10.61 21.44
C ARG A 237 -16.46 -9.71 20.25
N TYR A 238 -16.92 -10.07 19.07
CA TYR A 238 -16.78 -9.30 17.84
C TYR A 238 -18.15 -9.10 17.17
N PRO A 239 -18.33 -7.97 16.46
CA PRO A 239 -19.63 -7.61 15.88
C PRO A 239 -20.02 -8.55 14.73
N THR A 240 -21.34 -8.73 14.57
CA THR A 240 -21.93 -9.40 13.40
C THR A 240 -22.62 -8.35 12.53
N PHE A 241 -22.40 -8.40 11.22
CA PHE A 241 -23.03 -7.55 10.22
C PHE A 241 -23.77 -8.40 9.21
N TRP A 242 -25.01 -8.02 8.89
CA TRP A 242 -25.84 -8.75 7.93
C TRP A 242 -26.16 -7.86 6.75
N LEU A 243 -25.64 -8.18 5.57
CA LEU A 243 -25.92 -7.45 4.34
C LEU A 243 -27.23 -7.93 3.73
N SER A 244 -28.23 -7.05 3.66
CA SER A 244 -29.56 -7.38 3.17
C SER A 244 -29.88 -6.59 1.90
N ARG A 245 -30.35 -7.30 0.87
CA ARG A 245 -31.05 -6.70 -0.26
C ARG A 245 -32.54 -6.70 0.06
N GLY A 246 -33.07 -5.55 0.48
CA GLY A 246 -34.46 -5.42 0.90
C GLY A 246 -34.73 -5.91 2.34
N LYS A 247 -35.97 -6.32 2.61
CA LYS A 247 -36.40 -6.75 3.95
C LYS A 247 -35.91 -8.17 4.26
N LEU A 248 -35.40 -8.37 5.47
CA LEU A 248 -35.03 -9.69 5.97
C LEU A 248 -36.27 -10.56 6.18
N GLY A 249 -36.15 -11.85 5.86
CA GLY A 249 -37.14 -12.88 6.20
C GLY A 249 -37.19 -13.15 7.70
N ALA A 250 -38.23 -13.87 8.14
CA ALA A 250 -38.47 -14.13 9.57
C ALA A 250 -37.29 -14.88 10.23
N LYS A 251 -36.78 -15.95 9.60
CA LYS A 251 -35.65 -16.73 10.12
C LYS A 251 -34.36 -15.90 10.23
N ALA A 252 -34.10 -15.02 9.26
CA ALA A 252 -32.97 -14.10 9.32
C ALA A 252 -33.14 -13.05 10.43
N HIS A 253 -34.36 -12.57 10.66
CA HIS A 253 -34.66 -11.64 11.77
C HIS A 253 -34.39 -12.27 13.14
N ASP A 254 -34.69 -13.57 13.30
CA ASP A 254 -34.38 -14.30 14.53
C ASP A 254 -32.86 -14.34 14.79
N LEU A 255 -32.05 -14.60 13.75
CA LEU A 255 -30.59 -14.58 13.86
C LEU A 255 -30.04 -13.18 14.16
N VAL A 256 -30.58 -12.16 13.51
CA VAL A 256 -30.21 -10.76 13.77
C VAL A 256 -30.48 -10.39 15.22
N THR A 257 -31.63 -10.80 15.75
CA THR A 257 -32.01 -10.56 17.15
C THR A 257 -31.11 -11.34 18.12
N HIS A 258 -30.90 -12.63 17.85
CA HIS A 258 -30.10 -13.51 18.71
C HIS A 258 -28.64 -13.04 18.83
N ARG A 259 -28.02 -12.72 17.70
CA ARG A 259 -26.61 -12.26 17.62
C ARG A 259 -26.43 -10.76 17.82
N LYS A 260 -27.52 -9.98 17.95
CA LYS A 260 -27.49 -8.51 17.89
C LYS A 260 -26.74 -8.00 16.65
N ALA A 261 -26.96 -8.65 15.51
CA ALA A 261 -26.30 -8.26 14.28
C ALA A 261 -26.75 -6.87 13.83
N THR A 262 -25.85 -6.12 13.21
CA THR A 262 -26.18 -4.84 12.56
C THR A 262 -26.62 -5.12 11.12
N PRO A 263 -27.91 -4.98 10.78
CA PRO A 263 -28.35 -5.10 9.40
C PRO A 263 -27.87 -3.89 8.60
N ILE A 264 -27.25 -4.15 7.45
CA ILE A 264 -26.84 -3.12 6.49
C ILE A 264 -27.64 -3.32 5.22
N SER A 265 -28.45 -2.33 4.87
CA SER A 265 -29.18 -2.33 3.61
C SER A 265 -28.21 -2.03 2.47
N ILE A 266 -28.11 -2.95 1.52
CA ILE A 266 -27.26 -2.82 0.34
C ILE A 266 -28.10 -2.90 -0.95
N ALA A 267 -27.70 -2.15 -1.98
CA ALA A 267 -28.26 -2.32 -3.31
C ALA A 267 -27.69 -3.59 -3.96
N GLU A 268 -26.36 -3.70 -3.94
CA GLU A 268 -25.59 -4.79 -4.51
C GLU A 268 -24.38 -5.09 -3.63
N ALA A 269 -23.90 -6.34 -3.64
CA ALA A 269 -22.76 -6.74 -2.82
C ALA A 269 -21.43 -6.21 -3.39
N ASP A 270 -21.32 -6.11 -4.71
CA ASP A 270 -20.12 -5.62 -5.41
C ASP A 270 -19.74 -4.21 -4.93
N SER A 271 -20.66 -3.25 -5.07
CA SER A 271 -20.43 -1.87 -4.61
C SER A 271 -20.17 -1.76 -3.11
N PHE A 272 -20.79 -2.60 -2.28
CA PHE A 272 -20.54 -2.60 -0.84
C PHE A 272 -19.10 -3.02 -0.51
N PHE A 273 -18.64 -4.15 -1.04
CA PHE A 273 -17.31 -4.67 -0.72
C PHE A 273 -16.20 -3.82 -1.34
N GLU A 274 -16.40 -3.23 -2.53
CA GLU A 274 -15.50 -2.22 -3.08
C GLU A 274 -15.37 -1.00 -2.16
N ALA A 275 -16.50 -0.46 -1.70
CA ALA A 275 -16.51 0.70 -0.81
C ALA A 275 -15.94 0.40 0.59
N LEU A 276 -16.09 -0.83 1.08
CA LEU A 276 -15.46 -1.28 2.33
C LEU A 276 -13.93 -1.39 2.16
N ASN A 277 -13.46 -2.02 1.09
CA ASN A 277 -12.04 -2.17 0.80
C ASN A 277 -11.35 -0.80 0.61
N LEU A 278 -11.99 0.14 -0.08
CA LEU A 278 -11.47 1.50 -0.25
C LEU A 278 -11.30 2.24 1.10
N ARG A 279 -12.27 2.10 2.00
CA ARG A 279 -12.18 2.71 3.34
C ARG A 279 -11.04 2.10 4.16
N LEU A 280 -10.85 0.77 4.12
CA LEU A 280 -9.74 0.10 4.79
C LEU A 280 -8.39 0.56 4.26
N GLN A 281 -8.24 0.71 2.93
CA GLN A 281 -7.03 1.28 2.33
C GLN A 281 -6.78 2.71 2.81
N THR A 282 -7.82 3.53 2.86
CA THR A 282 -7.71 4.92 3.34
C THR A 282 -7.26 5.00 4.80
N LEU A 283 -7.78 4.12 5.67
CA LEU A 283 -7.36 4.05 7.07
C LEU A 283 -5.91 3.59 7.22
N ALA A 284 -5.50 2.57 6.46
CA ALA A 284 -4.11 2.10 6.43
C ALA A 284 -3.14 3.17 5.95
N ASP A 285 -3.49 3.91 4.89
CA ASP A 285 -2.68 5.03 4.38
C ASP A 285 -2.55 6.16 5.41
N SER A 286 -3.61 6.43 6.18
CA SER A 286 -3.59 7.44 7.24
C SER A 286 -2.67 7.03 8.39
N GLU A 287 -2.64 5.76 8.78
CA GLU A 287 -1.71 5.26 9.82
C GLU A 287 -0.26 5.25 9.37
N GLN A 288 0.00 4.93 8.11
CA GLN A 288 1.37 4.98 7.57
C GLN A 288 1.88 6.42 7.49
N ARG A 289 0.98 7.38 7.30
CA ARG A 289 1.27 8.81 7.39
C ARG A 289 1.35 9.32 8.84
N ASN A 290 1.13 8.48 9.84
CA ASN A 290 1.18 8.88 11.25
C ASN A 290 2.64 9.04 11.73
N PRO A 291 3.02 10.20 12.29
CA PRO A 291 4.33 10.42 12.89
C PRO A 291 4.78 9.32 13.87
N ALA A 292 3.86 8.66 14.58
CA ALA A 292 4.18 7.57 15.52
C ALA A 292 4.80 6.33 14.84
N SER A 293 4.41 6.01 13.59
CA SER A 293 4.99 4.90 12.83
C SER A 293 6.43 5.21 12.41
N LEU A 294 6.67 6.46 11.98
CA LEU A 294 7.99 6.95 11.64
C LEU A 294 8.93 6.98 12.85
N GLU A 295 8.44 7.43 14.01
CA GLU A 295 9.20 7.41 15.26
C GLU A 295 9.61 5.99 15.67
N LEU A 296 8.70 5.01 15.54
CA LEU A 296 9.00 3.60 15.79
C LEU A 296 10.07 3.07 14.81
N MET A 297 9.95 3.39 13.52
CA MET A 297 10.92 2.99 12.50
C MET A 297 12.31 3.57 12.80
N VAL A 298 12.40 4.85 13.16
CA VAL A 298 13.65 5.50 13.57
C VAL A 298 14.22 4.86 14.84
N ALA A 299 13.37 4.51 15.82
CA ALA A 299 13.80 3.83 17.03
C ALA A 299 14.35 2.43 16.75
N MET A 300 13.70 1.66 15.87
CA MET A 300 14.19 0.36 15.41
C MET A 300 15.53 0.49 14.69
N ALA A 301 15.67 1.44 13.76
CA ALA A 301 16.92 1.67 13.04
C ALA A 301 18.08 1.99 14.00
N LYS A 302 17.85 2.88 14.98
CA LYS A 302 18.85 3.18 16.04
C LYS A 302 19.20 1.95 16.86
N LYS A 303 18.21 1.12 17.23
CA LYS A 303 18.43 -0.14 17.95
C LYS A 303 19.28 -1.09 17.12
N PHE A 304 18.98 -1.25 15.83
CA PHE A 304 19.74 -2.15 14.98
C PHE A 304 21.16 -1.66 14.70
N LEU A 305 21.37 -0.34 14.59
CA LEU A 305 22.71 0.25 14.50
C LEU A 305 23.55 0.10 15.78
N SER A 306 22.93 -0.20 16.93
CA SER A 306 23.65 -0.26 18.21
C SER A 306 24.60 -1.45 18.33
N LYS A 307 24.38 -2.53 17.56
CA LYS A 307 25.20 -3.75 17.60
C LYS A 307 25.27 -4.44 16.24
N PRO A 308 26.43 -5.01 15.85
CA PRO A 308 26.59 -5.73 14.59
C PRO A 308 25.64 -6.94 14.40
N GLU A 309 25.15 -7.53 15.50
CA GLU A 309 24.22 -8.67 15.48
C GLU A 309 22.87 -8.35 14.81
N TYR A 310 22.50 -7.07 14.72
CA TYR A 310 21.24 -6.64 14.10
C TYR A 310 21.38 -6.21 12.63
N ARG A 311 22.54 -6.45 11.99
CA ARG A 311 22.80 -6.00 10.61
C ARG A 311 21.75 -6.50 9.61
N ILE A 312 21.24 -7.73 9.81
CA ILE A 312 20.24 -8.33 8.93
C ILE A 312 18.89 -7.62 9.11
N GLN A 313 18.46 -7.37 10.35
CA GLN A 313 17.22 -6.67 10.63
C GLN A 313 17.22 -5.22 10.10
N LEU A 314 18.38 -4.56 10.10
CA LEU A 314 18.50 -3.23 9.50
C LEU A 314 18.42 -3.29 7.97
N ASP A 315 19.06 -4.27 7.35
CA ASP A 315 18.99 -4.51 5.90
C ASP A 315 17.53 -4.80 5.48
N ASP A 316 16.85 -5.70 6.19
CA ASP A 316 15.44 -6.03 5.98
C ASP A 316 14.52 -4.79 6.15
N LEU A 317 14.79 -3.95 7.15
CA LEU A 317 14.04 -2.72 7.39
C LEU A 317 14.19 -1.74 6.21
N LEU A 318 15.42 -1.53 5.74
CA LEU A 318 15.70 -0.65 4.61
C LEU A 318 15.14 -1.19 3.30
N ALA A 319 15.28 -2.50 3.06
CA ALA A 319 14.77 -3.15 1.86
C ALA A 319 13.23 -3.16 1.82
N ALA A 320 12.56 -3.38 2.95
CA ALA A 320 11.11 -3.26 3.05
C ALA A 320 10.65 -1.83 2.74
N GLU A 321 11.32 -0.83 3.32
CA GLU A 321 10.96 0.56 3.13
C GLU A 321 11.27 1.05 1.71
N HIS A 322 12.36 0.59 1.10
CA HIS A 322 12.67 0.85 -0.31
C HIS A 322 11.63 0.23 -1.25
N ARG A 323 11.20 -1.02 -1.02
CA ARG A 323 10.13 -1.66 -1.79
C ARG A 323 8.82 -0.90 -1.69
N ARG A 324 8.40 -0.53 -0.48
CA ARG A 324 7.21 0.32 -0.24
C ARG A 324 7.31 1.63 -1.03
N HIS A 325 8.47 2.27 -1.00
CA HIS A 325 8.70 3.52 -1.71
C HIS A 325 8.53 3.37 -3.22
N LEU A 326 9.09 2.30 -3.81
CA LEU A 326 8.93 1.98 -5.23
C LEU A 326 7.47 1.63 -5.60
N GLU A 327 6.76 0.88 -4.76
CA GLU A 327 5.34 0.54 -4.98
C GLU A 327 4.45 1.79 -5.08
N ILE A 328 4.79 2.85 -4.35
CA ILE A 328 4.06 4.12 -4.39
C ILE A 328 4.46 4.96 -5.60
N LEU A 329 5.77 5.10 -5.88
CA LEU A 329 6.25 6.05 -6.87
C LEU A 329 6.32 5.52 -8.31
N ALA A 330 6.58 4.23 -8.52
CA ALA A 330 6.70 3.67 -9.87
C ALA A 330 5.42 3.88 -10.71
N PRO A 331 4.19 3.69 -10.17
CA PRO A 331 2.97 4.02 -10.91
C PRO A 331 2.86 5.51 -11.27
N ILE A 332 3.25 6.39 -10.34
CA ILE A 332 3.25 7.85 -10.56
C ILE A 332 4.24 8.22 -11.67
N PHE A 333 5.42 7.60 -11.69
CA PHE A 333 6.43 7.84 -12.71
C PHE A 333 6.02 7.32 -14.09
N ALA A 334 5.16 6.30 -14.15
CA ALA A 334 4.64 5.71 -15.38
C ALA A 334 3.43 6.46 -15.97
N ASP A 335 2.71 7.25 -15.17
CA ASP A 335 1.48 7.92 -15.59
C ASP A 335 1.75 9.06 -16.60
N GLN A 336 1.25 8.88 -17.83
CA GLN A 336 1.39 9.84 -18.94
C GLN A 336 0.35 10.97 -18.93
N ASN A 337 -0.69 10.86 -18.11
CA ASN A 337 -1.83 11.79 -18.02
C ASN A 337 -1.63 12.89 -16.97
N MET A 338 -0.52 12.87 -16.20
CA MET A 338 -0.23 13.86 -15.15
C MET A 338 0.18 15.25 -15.67
N ARG A 339 -0.25 15.61 -16.88
CA ARG A 339 0.20 16.76 -17.67
C ARG A 339 -0.26 18.14 -17.16
N GLY A 340 -0.95 18.23 -16.02
CA GLY A 340 -1.53 19.49 -15.52
C GLY A 340 -1.81 19.57 -14.00
N SER A 341 -1.29 18.63 -13.23
CA SER A 341 -1.43 18.56 -11.77
C SER A 341 -0.58 19.59 -11.03
N ASP A 342 -1.11 20.08 -9.90
CA ASP A 342 -0.47 21.02 -8.98
C ASP A 342 0.89 20.50 -8.47
N THR A 343 1.97 21.19 -8.82
CA THR A 343 3.35 20.89 -8.37
C THR A 343 3.45 20.83 -6.84
N ALA A 344 2.64 21.59 -6.10
CA ALA A 344 2.61 21.52 -4.64
C ALA A 344 2.12 20.15 -4.15
N LYS A 345 1.07 19.60 -4.78
CA LYS A 345 0.55 18.26 -4.46
C LYS A 345 1.57 17.17 -4.75
N TRP A 346 2.35 17.30 -5.83
CA TRP A 346 3.44 16.36 -6.11
C TRP A 346 4.54 16.43 -5.09
N ARG A 347 4.93 17.65 -4.72
CA ARG A 347 5.95 17.89 -3.71
C ARG A 347 5.55 17.23 -2.39
N GLU A 348 4.32 17.45 -1.94
CA GLU A 348 3.78 16.82 -0.72
C GLU A 348 3.72 15.29 -0.83
N THR A 349 3.30 14.76 -1.97
CA THR A 349 3.26 13.31 -2.22
C THR A 349 4.66 12.70 -2.16
N TYR A 350 5.64 13.31 -2.82
CA TYR A 350 7.03 12.85 -2.82
C TYR A 350 7.66 12.98 -1.44
N GLU A 351 7.46 14.09 -0.74
CA GLU A 351 7.98 14.28 0.62
C GLU A 351 7.40 13.26 1.59
N SER A 352 6.09 13.06 1.57
CA SER A 352 5.41 12.09 2.42
C SER A 352 5.87 10.66 2.13
N ALA A 353 5.94 10.29 0.84
CA ALA A 353 6.38 8.95 0.42
C ALA A 353 7.86 8.69 0.72
N THR A 354 8.71 9.72 0.73
CA THR A 354 10.17 9.60 0.91
C THR A 354 10.63 9.81 2.34
N ALA A 355 9.81 10.44 3.19
CA ALA A 355 10.17 10.80 4.55
C ALA A 355 10.82 9.64 5.34
N PRO A 356 10.27 8.40 5.35
CA PRO A 356 10.89 7.33 6.13
C PRO A 356 12.29 6.96 5.64
N LEU A 357 12.51 6.81 4.33
CA LEU A 357 13.86 6.56 3.76
C LEU A 357 14.83 7.71 4.05
N ALA A 358 14.39 8.97 3.96
CA ALA A 358 15.24 10.12 4.24
C ALA A 358 15.66 10.18 5.72
N HIS A 359 14.74 9.87 6.63
CA HIS A 359 15.02 9.76 8.06
C HIS A 359 15.97 8.59 8.37
N LEU A 360 15.74 7.42 7.79
CA LEU A 360 16.65 6.26 7.91
C LEU A 360 18.04 6.61 7.37
N GLY A 361 18.11 7.28 6.21
CA GLY A 361 19.35 7.83 5.66
C GLY A 361 20.05 8.74 6.67
N ALA A 362 19.37 9.73 7.25
CA ALA A 362 19.99 10.63 8.21
C ALA A 362 20.53 9.93 9.48
N VAL A 363 19.77 8.96 10.01
CA VAL A 363 20.18 8.12 11.15
C VAL A 363 21.42 7.27 10.80
N ILE A 364 21.44 6.66 9.62
CA ILE A 364 22.57 5.84 9.14
C ILE A 364 23.79 6.71 8.82
N GLY A 365 23.59 7.92 8.30
CA GLY A 365 24.66 8.90 8.13
C GLY A 365 25.32 9.21 9.47
N ARG A 366 24.50 9.37 10.51
CA ARG A 366 24.95 9.73 11.85
C ARG A 366 25.69 8.63 12.60
N TRP A 367 25.23 7.38 12.51
CA TRP A 367 25.70 6.25 13.36
C TRP A 367 26.08 4.98 12.60
N GLY A 368 25.85 4.89 11.29
CA GLY A 368 26.21 3.73 10.48
C GLY A 368 27.70 3.59 10.25
N ASP A 369 28.10 2.46 9.69
CA ASP A 369 29.47 2.13 9.28
C ASP A 369 29.62 2.12 7.74
N GLU A 370 30.67 1.48 7.23
CA GLU A 370 30.96 1.36 5.80
C GLU A 370 29.98 0.43 5.06
N SER A 371 29.53 -0.67 5.69
CA SER A 371 28.57 -1.60 5.07
C SER A 371 27.24 -0.90 4.78
N HIS A 372 26.77 -0.09 5.74
CA HIS A 372 25.57 0.72 5.60
C HIS A 372 25.76 1.84 4.57
N HIS A 373 26.98 2.38 4.43
CA HIS A 373 27.30 3.38 3.41
C HIS A 373 27.13 2.82 1.99
N THR A 374 27.65 1.62 1.73
CA THR A 374 27.45 0.94 0.45
C THR A 374 25.99 0.69 0.15
N PHE A 375 25.20 0.24 1.14
CA PHE A 375 23.78 0.01 0.98
C PHE A 375 23.03 1.28 0.59
N LEU A 376 23.22 2.39 1.33
CA LEU A 376 22.55 3.67 1.04
C LEU A 376 22.92 4.21 -0.34
N ILE A 377 24.16 4.05 -0.78
CA ILE A 377 24.56 4.39 -2.15
C ILE A 377 23.79 3.54 -3.17
N SER A 378 23.64 2.24 -2.96
CA SER A 378 22.85 1.38 -3.86
C SER A 378 21.40 1.84 -3.91
N THR A 379 20.79 2.11 -2.77
CA THR A 379 19.41 2.62 -2.69
C THR A 379 19.24 3.92 -3.48
N ILE A 380 20.12 4.91 -3.27
CA ILE A 380 20.04 6.18 -4.01
C ILE A 380 20.22 5.95 -5.52
N LYS A 381 21.16 5.09 -5.93
CA LYS A 381 21.37 4.76 -7.35
C LYS A 381 20.15 4.08 -7.98
N GLU A 382 19.51 3.17 -7.28
CA GLU A 382 18.29 2.50 -7.74
C GLU A 382 17.13 3.48 -7.88
N MET A 383 16.96 4.39 -6.91
CA MET A 383 15.95 5.46 -7.00
C MET A 383 16.21 6.41 -8.18
N VAL A 384 17.48 6.77 -8.44
CA VAL A 384 17.86 7.57 -9.62
C VAL A 384 17.57 6.81 -10.91
N ALA A 385 17.89 5.52 -10.97
CA ALA A 385 17.64 4.69 -12.14
C ALA A 385 16.13 4.54 -12.41
N GLU A 386 15.31 4.39 -11.36
CA GLU A 386 13.84 4.34 -11.49
C GLU A 386 13.28 5.67 -12.00
N ALA A 387 13.73 6.80 -11.45
CA ALA A 387 13.33 8.12 -11.91
C ALA A 387 13.72 8.38 -13.37
N ALA A 388 14.87 7.84 -13.81
CA ALA A 388 15.36 7.95 -15.17
C ALA A 388 14.54 7.13 -16.18
N LYS A 389 13.83 6.07 -15.75
CA LYS A 389 12.90 5.32 -16.61
C LYS A 389 11.75 6.26 -17.01
N SER A 390 11.79 6.73 -18.25
CA SER A 390 10.70 7.53 -18.82
C SER A 390 10.33 7.00 -20.20
N PRO A 391 9.02 6.82 -20.50
CA PRO A 391 8.58 6.47 -21.85
C PRO A 391 9.05 7.51 -22.86
N SER A 392 9.53 7.04 -24.01
CA SER A 392 9.88 7.87 -25.15
C SER A 392 8.67 8.71 -25.58
N GLY A 393 8.87 10.02 -25.80
CA GLY A 393 7.83 10.94 -26.30
C GLY A 393 7.28 11.99 -25.31
N LEU A 394 7.74 12.04 -24.06
CA LEU A 394 7.31 13.08 -23.11
C LEU A 394 8.03 14.43 -23.32
N HIS A 395 7.26 15.50 -23.51
CA HIS A 395 7.74 16.87 -23.82
C HIS A 395 7.90 17.82 -22.60
N MET A 396 7.51 17.42 -21.37
CA MET A 396 7.70 18.27 -20.17
C MET A 396 9.03 18.01 -19.48
N VAL A 397 10.02 18.86 -19.75
CA VAL A 397 11.38 18.78 -19.20
C VAL A 397 11.38 18.87 -17.66
N PHE A 398 10.56 19.75 -17.07
CA PHE A 398 10.54 19.93 -15.61
C PHE A 398 10.10 18.66 -14.88
N TRP A 399 9.04 18.00 -15.33
CA TRP A 399 8.48 16.83 -14.64
C TRP A 399 9.46 15.66 -14.64
N LYS A 400 10.17 15.46 -15.76
CA LYS A 400 11.26 14.48 -15.85
C LYS A 400 12.34 14.72 -14.80
N LYS A 401 12.72 15.99 -14.58
CA LYS A 401 13.72 16.35 -13.56
C LYS A 401 13.14 16.28 -12.14
N PHE A 402 11.86 16.58 -11.96
CA PHE A 402 11.19 16.49 -10.66
C PHE A 402 11.08 15.05 -10.13
N LYS A 403 11.04 14.03 -11.00
CA LYS A 403 11.10 12.61 -10.59
C LYS A 403 12.32 12.25 -9.75
N PHE A 404 13.42 13.01 -9.88
CA PHE A 404 14.62 12.76 -9.10
C PHE A 404 14.54 13.34 -7.68
N TYR A 405 13.48 14.09 -7.34
CA TYR A 405 13.33 14.73 -6.03
C TYR A 405 13.31 13.74 -4.85
N PRO A 406 12.63 12.59 -4.90
CA PRO A 406 12.74 11.55 -3.89
C PRO A 406 14.18 11.10 -3.62
N ALA A 407 14.96 10.82 -4.68
CA ALA A 407 16.36 10.43 -4.55
C ALA A 407 17.21 11.56 -3.94
N PHE A 408 16.95 12.81 -4.34
CA PHE A 408 17.56 14.01 -3.76
C PHE A 408 17.25 14.15 -2.25
N LEU A 409 16.04 13.82 -1.80
CA LEU A 409 15.65 13.87 -0.38
C LEU A 409 16.42 12.83 0.46
N VAL A 410 16.55 11.60 -0.03
CA VAL A 410 17.33 10.55 0.64
C VAL A 410 18.82 10.91 0.67
N PHE A 411 19.37 11.39 -0.45
CA PHE A 411 20.73 11.91 -0.55
C PHE A 411 20.98 13.04 0.46
N THR A 412 20.03 13.98 0.57
CA THR A 412 20.12 15.10 1.51
C THR A 412 20.05 14.64 2.96
N GLY A 413 19.11 13.77 3.31
CA GLY A 413 19.03 13.20 4.66
C GLY A 413 20.33 12.49 5.05
N TYR A 414 20.83 11.61 4.18
CA TYR A 414 22.06 10.88 4.41
C TYR A 414 23.28 11.80 4.54
N GLY A 415 23.45 12.75 3.61
CA GLY A 415 24.54 13.71 3.59
C GLY A 415 24.57 14.58 4.85
N ILE A 416 23.42 15.09 5.30
CA ILE A 416 23.34 15.88 6.54
C ILE A 416 23.70 15.00 7.77
N GLY A 417 23.28 13.75 7.78
CA GLY A 417 23.68 12.78 8.81
C GLY A 417 25.19 12.57 8.87
N LEU A 418 25.86 12.43 7.71
CA LEU A 418 27.31 12.31 7.59
C LEU A 418 28.04 13.57 8.08
N VAL A 419 27.57 14.75 7.68
CA VAL A 419 28.09 16.05 8.15
C VAL A 419 27.98 16.16 9.66
N ARG A 420 26.82 15.77 10.22
CA ARG A 420 26.61 15.78 11.67
C ARG A 420 27.58 14.85 12.42
N ALA A 421 27.95 13.72 11.81
CA ALA A 421 28.91 12.77 12.38
C ALA A 421 30.38 13.17 12.14
N GLY A 422 30.67 14.20 11.33
CA GLY A 422 32.02 14.52 10.90
C GLY A 422 32.63 13.48 9.95
N ARG A 423 31.81 12.63 9.32
CA ARG A 423 32.25 11.55 8.41
C ARG A 423 32.50 12.10 7.00
N LEU A 424 33.43 13.03 6.90
CA LEU A 424 33.67 13.81 5.68
C LEU A 424 34.18 12.98 4.51
N SER A 425 35.00 11.94 4.74
CA SER A 425 35.45 11.02 3.68
C SER A 425 34.28 10.23 3.08
N ALA A 426 33.35 9.76 3.92
CA ALA A 426 32.14 9.09 3.45
C ALA A 426 31.19 10.07 2.74
N LEU A 427 31.15 11.35 3.15
CA LEU A 427 30.45 12.38 2.38
C LEU A 427 31.08 12.49 0.99
N GLN A 428 32.40 12.62 0.89
CA GLN A 428 33.07 12.73 -0.40
C GLN A 428 32.86 11.48 -1.28
N ASP A 429 32.87 10.29 -0.68
CA ASP A 429 32.57 9.04 -1.37
C ASP A 429 31.14 9.02 -1.92
N LEU A 430 30.16 9.59 -1.21
CA LEU A 430 28.80 9.79 -1.70
C LEU A 430 28.75 10.79 -2.86
N LEU A 431 29.44 11.93 -2.73
CA LEU A 431 29.41 13.01 -3.72
C LEU A 431 29.99 12.58 -5.08
N LYS A 432 31.05 11.76 -5.08
CA LYS A 432 31.72 11.29 -6.31
C LYS A 432 31.00 10.14 -7.02
N VAL A 433 29.95 9.56 -6.45
CA VAL A 433 29.18 8.48 -7.09
C VAL A 433 28.61 8.98 -8.41
N THR A 434 28.91 8.27 -9.49
CA THR A 434 28.39 8.59 -10.82
C THR A 434 27.08 7.86 -11.09
N VAL A 435 26.13 8.60 -11.66
CA VAL A 435 24.81 8.09 -12.04
C VAL A 435 24.41 8.58 -13.43
N LEU A 436 23.53 7.80 -14.07
CA LEU A 436 22.89 8.18 -15.33
C LEU A 436 21.64 9.00 -15.02
N VAL A 437 21.64 10.28 -15.39
CA VAL A 437 20.54 11.23 -15.12
C VAL A 437 19.67 11.51 -16.35
N ASP A 438 20.05 10.92 -17.48
CA ASP A 438 19.36 10.89 -18.77
C ASP A 438 20.03 9.81 -19.65
N ASP A 439 19.41 9.37 -20.76
CA ASP A 439 19.88 8.27 -21.62
C ASP A 439 21.36 8.38 -22.07
N ARG A 440 21.91 9.61 -22.05
CA ARG A 440 23.29 9.91 -22.49
C ARG A 440 24.07 10.82 -21.53
N ILE A 441 23.48 11.19 -20.39
CA ILE A 441 24.09 12.17 -19.49
C ILE A 441 24.44 11.48 -18.17
N THR A 442 25.73 11.47 -17.88
CA THR A 442 26.25 11.05 -16.57
C THR A 442 26.64 12.27 -15.77
N SER A 443 26.41 12.23 -14.47
CA SER A 443 26.84 13.25 -13.52
C SER A 443 27.16 12.60 -12.18
N THR A 444 27.96 13.27 -11.35
CA THR A 444 28.17 12.83 -9.97
C THR A 444 26.98 13.25 -9.12
N LEU A 445 26.66 12.49 -8.07
CA LEU A 445 25.57 12.85 -7.17
C LEU A 445 25.80 14.23 -6.53
N GLY A 446 27.04 14.57 -6.16
CA GLY A 446 27.36 15.86 -5.57
C GLY A 446 27.15 17.05 -6.49
N GLU A 447 27.27 16.86 -7.80
CA GLU A 447 26.95 17.89 -8.79
C GLU A 447 25.45 17.98 -9.06
N TYR A 448 24.83 16.84 -9.37
CA TYR A 448 23.43 16.80 -9.79
C TYR A 448 22.47 17.13 -8.65
N PHE A 449 22.79 16.68 -7.43
CA PHE A 449 22.03 16.95 -6.22
C PHE A 449 22.61 18.08 -5.36
N ASN A 450 23.48 18.93 -5.90
CA ASN A 450 23.71 20.24 -5.29
C ASN A 450 22.36 21.02 -5.27
N PRO A 451 21.89 21.54 -4.13
CA PRO A 451 20.57 22.18 -4.04
C PRO A 451 20.33 23.28 -5.08
N THR A 452 21.34 24.11 -5.36
CA THR A 452 21.20 25.18 -6.36
C THR A 452 21.12 24.61 -7.78
N CYS A 453 21.93 23.59 -8.10
CA CYS A 453 21.90 22.92 -9.40
C CYS A 453 20.59 22.17 -9.62
N PHE A 454 20.11 21.46 -8.59
CA PHE A 454 18.87 20.70 -8.64
C PHE A 454 17.65 21.63 -8.79
N GLU A 455 17.61 22.73 -8.02
CA GLU A 455 16.60 23.79 -8.17
C GLU A 455 16.55 24.33 -9.60
N ALA A 456 17.71 24.66 -10.16
CA ALA A 456 17.81 25.15 -11.53
C ALA A 456 17.36 24.11 -12.57
N SER A 457 17.64 22.82 -12.34
CA SER A 457 17.28 21.73 -13.26
C SER A 457 15.76 21.48 -13.35
N VAL A 458 15.05 21.67 -12.24
CA VAL A 458 13.59 21.55 -12.16
C VAL A 458 12.90 22.86 -12.59
N GLY A 459 13.54 23.99 -12.33
CA GLY A 459 13.02 25.33 -12.57
C GLY A 459 12.52 25.98 -11.27
N ARG A 460 13.11 27.13 -10.93
CA ARG A 460 12.89 27.85 -9.67
C ARG A 460 11.42 28.12 -9.33
N VAL A 461 10.61 28.48 -10.34
CA VAL A 461 9.16 28.78 -10.17
C VAL A 461 8.38 27.58 -9.61
N GLN A 462 8.87 26.36 -9.83
CA GLN A 462 8.24 25.14 -9.32
C GLN A 462 8.47 24.93 -7.82
N TRP A 463 9.43 25.66 -7.24
CA TRP A 463 9.81 25.58 -5.82
C TRP A 463 9.25 26.73 -4.98
N ASP A 464 8.81 27.82 -5.61
CA ASP A 464 8.18 28.94 -4.93
C ASP A 464 6.98 28.47 -4.08
N GLU A 465 6.77 29.12 -2.93
CA GLU A 465 5.65 28.81 -2.03
C GLU A 465 4.32 29.29 -2.63
N VAL A 466 3.22 28.69 -2.18
CA VAL A 466 1.85 29.00 -2.66
C VAL A 466 1.44 30.46 -2.39
N ASP A 467 2.11 31.14 -1.45
CA ASP A 467 1.90 32.55 -1.13
C ASP A 467 2.54 33.53 -2.14
N GLY A 468 3.29 33.04 -3.13
CA GLY A 468 3.91 33.85 -4.18
C GLY A 468 5.16 34.60 -3.74
N THR A 469 5.73 34.30 -2.57
CA THR A 469 6.97 34.94 -2.10
C THR A 469 8.19 34.42 -2.87
N LYS A 470 8.78 35.28 -3.71
CA LYS A 470 10.02 34.97 -4.45
C LYS A 470 11.22 34.96 -3.51
N ARG A 471 11.64 33.77 -3.07
CA ARG A 471 12.83 33.59 -2.22
C ARG A 471 14.10 33.44 -3.06
N GLN A 472 15.26 33.83 -2.54
CA GLN A 472 16.53 33.77 -3.30
C GLN A 472 16.92 32.32 -3.67
N THR A 473 16.74 31.37 -2.75
CA THR A 473 16.98 29.94 -2.97
C THR A 473 15.79 29.12 -2.44
N PRO A 474 14.65 29.10 -3.15
CA PRO A 474 13.40 28.47 -2.67
C PRO A 474 13.55 27.02 -2.20
N LEU A 475 14.30 26.17 -2.91
CA LEU A 475 14.50 24.78 -2.51
C LEU A 475 15.30 24.68 -1.20
N SER A 476 16.41 25.42 -1.10
CA SER A 476 17.23 25.43 0.12
C SER A 476 16.47 26.04 1.31
N ASN A 477 15.62 27.05 1.09
CA ASN A 477 14.68 27.55 2.09
C ASN A 477 13.70 26.47 2.55
N HIS A 478 13.06 25.78 1.61
CA HIS A 478 12.11 24.71 1.90
C HIS A 478 12.76 23.57 2.72
N LEU A 479 13.96 23.13 2.33
CA LEU A 479 14.70 22.10 3.06
C LEU A 479 15.06 22.54 4.48
N SER A 480 15.65 23.73 4.63
CA SER A 480 16.15 24.23 5.92
C SER A 480 15.02 24.61 6.90
N GLU A 481 13.91 25.16 6.40
CA GLU A 481 12.85 25.74 7.23
C GLU A 481 11.62 24.85 7.39
N ARG A 482 11.33 23.96 6.42
CA ARG A 482 10.15 23.08 6.47
C ARG A 482 10.51 21.64 6.79
N LEU A 483 11.42 21.04 6.04
CA LEU A 483 11.70 19.60 6.16
C LEU A 483 12.67 19.28 7.31
N LEU A 484 13.82 19.94 7.36
CA LEU A 484 14.87 19.60 8.30
C LEU A 484 14.48 19.78 9.77
N PRO A 485 13.67 20.76 10.19
CA PRO A 485 13.20 20.84 11.58
C PRO A 485 12.43 19.59 12.03
N GLY A 486 11.69 18.94 11.12
CA GLY A 486 11.03 17.66 11.39
C GLY A 486 11.99 16.47 11.41
N TRP A 487 13.08 16.53 10.63
CA TRP A 487 14.06 15.44 10.54
C TRP A 487 15.07 15.48 11.68
N ALA A 488 15.52 16.67 12.08
CA ALA A 488 16.60 16.88 13.04
C ALA A 488 16.43 16.14 14.39
N PRO A 489 15.23 16.04 15.00
CA PRO A 489 15.05 15.28 16.24
C PRO A 489 15.49 13.81 16.13
N SER A 490 15.44 13.22 14.93
CA SER A 490 15.83 11.84 14.73
C SER A 490 17.35 11.61 14.76
N PHE A 491 18.19 12.60 14.44
CA PHE A 491 19.65 12.37 14.27
C PHE A 491 20.57 13.53 14.69
N ALA A 492 20.09 14.77 14.74
CA ALA A 492 20.91 15.96 14.97
C ALA A 492 21.28 16.18 16.46
N GLY A 493 20.47 15.65 17.39
CA GLY A 493 20.64 15.89 18.83
C GLY A 493 20.33 17.35 19.19
N ILE A 494 21.24 18.00 19.90
CA ILE A 494 21.11 19.42 20.31
C ILE A 494 21.52 20.44 19.23
N SER A 495 21.91 19.98 18.04
CA SER A 495 22.42 20.86 16.98
C SER A 495 21.30 21.69 16.36
N ASN A 496 21.59 22.97 16.09
CA ASN A 496 20.70 23.84 15.31
C ASN A 496 20.56 23.27 13.89
N SER A 497 19.33 22.94 13.48
CA SER A 497 19.03 22.34 12.19
C SER A 497 19.42 23.24 11.02
N GLN A 498 19.17 24.54 11.11
CA GLN A 498 19.47 25.49 10.03
C GLN A 498 20.98 25.62 9.81
N LEU A 499 21.77 25.71 10.89
CA LEU A 499 23.22 25.74 10.80
C LEU A 499 23.79 24.42 10.27
N LEU A 500 23.20 23.29 10.67
CA LEU A 500 23.59 21.98 10.17
C LEU A 500 23.33 21.84 8.67
N PHE A 501 22.19 22.36 8.17
CA PHE A 501 21.91 22.47 6.74
C PHE A 501 22.92 23.37 6.04
N ALA A 502 23.21 24.55 6.61
CA ALA A 502 24.16 25.50 6.03
C ALA A 502 25.56 24.88 5.87
N ARG A 503 26.04 24.11 6.85
CA ARG A 503 27.29 23.33 6.74
C ARG A 503 27.24 22.33 5.58
N TYR A 504 26.16 21.56 5.51
CA TYR A 504 25.99 20.56 4.45
C TYR A 504 25.97 21.19 3.05
N GLU A 505 25.18 22.24 2.87
CA GLU A 505 25.09 22.99 1.61
C GLU A 505 26.43 23.64 1.25
N PHE A 506 27.16 24.17 2.23
CA PHE A 506 28.49 24.73 2.04
C PHE A 506 29.51 23.67 1.60
N TYR A 507 29.49 22.47 2.16
CA TYR A 507 30.39 21.39 1.72
C TYR A 507 30.08 20.88 0.31
N LEU A 508 28.80 20.83 -0.08
CA LEU A 508 28.40 20.57 -1.45
C LEU A 508 28.91 21.65 -2.41
N ALA A 509 28.87 22.92 -2.00
CA ALA A 509 29.43 24.02 -2.76
C ALA A 509 30.95 23.89 -2.93
N LEU A 510 31.68 23.58 -1.84
CA LEU A 510 33.12 23.35 -1.89
C LEU A 510 33.48 22.23 -2.88
N TYR A 511 32.82 21.08 -2.77
CA TYR A 511 33.02 19.97 -3.70
C TYR A 511 32.73 20.38 -5.15
N PHE A 512 31.59 21.03 -5.39
CA PHE A 512 31.20 21.45 -6.74
C PHE A 512 32.24 22.35 -7.41
N HIS A 513 32.80 23.32 -6.67
CA HIS A 513 33.82 24.22 -7.18
C HIS A 513 35.21 23.59 -7.25
N ALA A 514 35.54 22.69 -6.31
CA ALA A 514 36.79 21.93 -6.36
C ALA A 514 36.90 21.09 -7.63
N GLU A 515 35.79 20.53 -8.12
CA GLU A 515 35.75 19.74 -9.36
C GLU A 515 35.74 20.60 -10.64
N ARG A 516 35.45 21.91 -10.55
CA ARG A 516 35.22 22.79 -11.72
C ARG A 516 36.15 23.97 -11.85
N THR A 517 36.93 24.28 -10.82
CA THR A 517 37.69 25.52 -10.74
C THR A 517 39.05 25.25 -10.10
N SER A 518 40.05 26.04 -10.48
CA SER A 518 41.39 25.99 -9.88
C SER A 518 41.62 27.18 -8.95
N VAL A 519 42.68 27.10 -8.13
CA VAL A 519 43.11 28.22 -7.27
C VAL A 519 43.39 29.48 -8.09
N GLU A 520 44.03 29.32 -9.25
CA GLU A 520 44.37 30.42 -10.16
C GLU A 520 43.11 31.08 -10.72
N ALA A 521 42.11 30.29 -11.13
CA ALA A 521 40.84 30.81 -11.63
C ALA A 521 40.08 31.59 -10.54
N LEU A 522 40.07 31.09 -9.30
CA LEU A 522 39.49 31.83 -8.17
C LEU A 522 40.23 33.16 -7.93
N ARG A 523 41.57 33.16 -7.92
CA ARG A 523 42.38 34.38 -7.76
C ARG A 523 42.15 35.39 -8.87
N GLN A 524 42.08 34.96 -10.12
CA GLN A 524 41.81 35.85 -11.26
C GLN A 524 40.48 36.59 -11.11
N GLY A 525 39.44 35.92 -10.59
CA GLY A 525 38.18 36.60 -10.29
C GLY A 525 38.25 37.57 -9.11
N LEU A 526 39.14 37.34 -8.14
CA LEU A 526 39.38 38.32 -7.07
C LEU A 526 40.05 39.60 -7.56
N ASP A 527 40.96 39.48 -8.53
CA ASP A 527 41.79 40.58 -9.04
C ASP A 527 41.15 41.34 -10.21
N GLY A 528 40.37 40.66 -11.05
CA GLY A 528 39.82 41.19 -12.31
C GLY A 528 38.56 42.06 -12.19
N GLY A 529 38.09 42.39 -10.98
CA GLY A 529 36.89 43.21 -10.74
C GLY A 529 35.55 42.55 -11.16
N ARG A 530 35.57 41.33 -11.71
CA ARG A 530 34.36 40.51 -11.94
C ARG A 530 34.10 39.67 -10.69
N GLN A 531 32.90 39.77 -10.09
CA GLN A 531 32.53 38.86 -9.01
C GLN A 531 32.60 37.40 -9.50
N ASN A 532 33.39 36.56 -8.83
CA ASN A 532 33.25 35.11 -8.98
C ASN A 532 31.87 34.72 -8.46
N TYR A 533 30.95 34.34 -9.35
CA TYR A 533 29.63 33.89 -8.94
C TYR A 533 29.74 32.48 -8.36
N LEU A 534 30.02 32.40 -7.05
CA LEU A 534 30.02 31.12 -6.34
C LEU A 534 28.58 30.68 -6.07
N ILE A 535 28.31 29.43 -6.44
CA ILE A 535 27.12 28.70 -5.99
C ILE A 535 27.34 28.28 -4.53
N ILE A 536 26.85 29.08 -3.59
CA ILE A 536 27.01 28.88 -2.12
C ILE A 536 25.66 28.80 -1.38
N GLY A 537 24.55 28.72 -2.13
CA GLY A 537 23.21 28.55 -1.57
C GLY A 537 22.83 29.64 -0.55
N ARG A 538 22.25 29.23 0.58
CA ARG A 538 21.76 30.14 1.63
C ARG A 538 22.87 30.96 2.27
N VAL A 539 24.10 30.46 2.31
CA VAL A 539 25.25 31.16 2.91
C VAL A 539 25.53 32.51 2.23
N LYS A 540 25.02 32.73 1.01
CA LYS A 540 25.05 34.04 0.34
C LYS A 540 24.36 35.14 1.17
N TYR A 541 23.25 34.82 1.86
CA TYR A 541 22.41 35.82 2.54
C TYR A 541 22.09 35.49 4.01
N ASP A 542 22.33 34.27 4.47
CA ASP A 542 22.24 33.87 5.89
C ASP A 542 23.55 34.24 6.61
N ILE A 543 23.61 35.49 7.06
CA ILE A 543 24.82 36.09 7.66
C ILE A 543 25.23 35.37 8.95
N ASP A 544 24.26 34.90 9.75
CA ASP A 544 24.55 34.22 11.01
C ASP A 544 25.23 32.88 10.77
N SER A 545 24.66 32.05 9.87
CA SER A 545 25.28 30.79 9.48
C SER A 545 26.64 31.02 8.81
N LYS A 546 26.76 32.02 7.94
CA LYS A 546 28.02 32.39 7.27
C LYS A 546 29.13 32.70 8.29
N ARG A 547 28.84 33.56 9.27
CA ARG A 547 29.83 33.95 10.29
C ARG A 547 30.32 32.75 11.11
N VAL A 548 29.41 31.83 11.46
CA VAL A 548 29.80 30.62 12.18
C VAL A 548 30.70 29.73 11.32
N LEU A 549 30.39 29.56 10.04
CA LEU A 549 31.23 28.79 9.11
C LEU A 549 32.62 29.43 8.93
N GLU A 550 32.68 30.76 8.78
CA GLU A 550 33.94 31.50 8.69
C GLU A 550 34.81 31.28 9.92
N GLN A 551 34.24 31.39 11.13
CA GLN A 551 34.93 31.14 12.38
C GLN A 551 35.40 29.69 12.53
N GLU A 552 34.58 28.71 12.15
CA GLU A 552 34.97 27.30 12.18
C GLU A 552 36.16 27.01 11.27
N LEU A 553 36.23 27.70 10.14
CA LEU A 553 37.29 27.57 9.15
C LEU A 553 38.50 28.45 9.44
N GLU A 554 38.53 29.24 10.52
CA GLU A 554 39.79 29.84 11.01
C GLU A 554 40.71 28.77 11.63
N SER A 555 40.14 27.69 12.15
CA SER A 555 40.89 26.58 12.74
C SER A 555 41.64 25.77 11.68
N ALA A 556 42.95 25.62 11.88
CA ALA A 556 43.80 24.77 11.04
C ALA A 556 43.33 23.30 11.02
N GLU A 557 42.76 22.82 12.14
CA GLU A 557 42.23 21.45 12.24
C GLU A 557 41.00 21.26 11.34
N SER A 558 40.07 22.22 11.33
CA SER A 558 38.89 22.18 10.47
C SER A 558 39.28 22.20 8.99
N LYS A 559 40.23 23.07 8.60
CA LYS A 559 40.74 23.11 7.23
C LYS A 559 41.40 21.80 6.84
N ALA A 560 42.25 21.26 7.71
CA ALA A 560 42.93 19.99 7.48
C ALA A 560 41.94 18.83 7.33
N ALA A 561 40.84 18.80 8.10
CA ALA A 561 39.81 17.79 7.98
C ALA A 561 39.12 17.79 6.60
N LEU A 562 38.82 18.97 6.05
CA LEU A 562 38.21 19.10 4.72
C LEU A 562 39.17 18.67 3.60
N VAL A 563 40.45 19.03 3.70
CA VAL A 563 41.49 18.63 2.74
C VAL A 563 41.75 17.12 2.84
N HIS A 564 41.88 16.57 4.05
CA HIS A 564 42.11 15.13 4.26
C HIS A 564 40.96 14.28 3.73
N ALA A 565 39.72 14.78 3.83
CA ALA A 565 38.55 14.14 3.25
C ALA A 565 38.44 14.29 1.72
N ASN A 566 39.35 15.04 1.08
CA ASN A 566 39.33 15.38 -0.35
C ASN A 566 38.05 16.13 -0.79
N LEU A 567 37.43 16.91 0.10
CA LEU A 567 36.33 17.81 -0.28
C LEU A 567 36.83 19.07 -1.00
N VAL A 568 38.09 19.43 -0.74
CA VAL A 568 38.83 20.50 -1.41
C VAL A 568 40.26 20.03 -1.69
N PRO A 569 40.92 20.50 -2.76
CA PRO A 569 42.22 19.98 -3.17
C PRO A 569 43.38 20.45 -2.27
N SER A 570 43.24 21.61 -1.60
CA SER A 570 44.27 22.17 -0.75
C SER A 570 43.71 23.20 0.24
N THR A 571 44.46 23.50 1.30
CA THR A 571 44.15 24.61 2.21
C THR A 571 44.18 25.95 1.49
N GLU A 572 45.07 26.10 0.51
CA GLU A 572 45.16 27.30 -0.32
C GLU A 572 43.88 27.52 -1.14
N PHE A 573 43.34 26.47 -1.76
CA PHE A 573 42.05 26.55 -2.46
C PHE A 573 40.96 27.05 -1.53
N LEU A 574 40.87 26.48 -0.33
CA LEU A 574 39.87 26.85 0.66
C LEU A 574 40.03 28.32 1.10
N ASP A 575 41.26 28.78 1.35
CA ASP A 575 41.53 30.16 1.76
C ASP A 575 41.11 31.17 0.67
N VAL A 576 41.44 30.89 -0.60
CA VAL A 576 41.04 31.74 -1.73
C VAL A 576 39.51 31.67 -1.93
N PHE A 577 38.90 30.49 -1.78
CA PHE A 577 37.45 30.33 -1.87
C PHE A 577 36.72 31.17 -0.81
N MET A 578 37.21 31.15 0.43
CA MET A 578 36.66 31.96 1.53
C MET A 578 36.81 33.45 1.26
N GLN A 579 37.92 33.91 0.66
CA GLN A 579 38.07 35.31 0.23
C GLN A 579 37.05 35.69 -0.86
N CYS A 580 36.81 34.81 -1.84
CA CYS A 580 35.77 35.01 -2.86
C CYS A 580 34.37 35.12 -2.22
N MET A 581 34.05 34.22 -1.30
CA MET A 581 32.79 34.22 -0.55
C MET A 581 32.62 35.51 0.27
N GLY A 582 33.69 36.03 0.88
CA GLY A 582 33.68 37.29 1.62
C GLY A 582 33.37 38.50 0.73
N LYS A 583 33.84 38.52 -0.52
CA LYS A 583 33.57 39.60 -1.49
C LYS A 583 32.16 39.60 -2.08
N GLN A 584 31.44 38.49 -2.05
CA GLN A 584 30.06 38.38 -2.59
C GLN A 584 28.96 39.08 -1.74
N ASN A 585 29.34 39.88 -0.74
CA ASN A 585 28.42 40.45 0.24
C ASN A 585 27.98 41.89 -0.03
N TRP A 586 27.55 42.27 -1.24
CA TRP A 586 26.91 43.58 -1.45
C TRP A 586 25.82 43.51 -2.52
N PHE A 587 24.54 43.59 -2.10
CA PHE A 587 23.34 43.95 -2.86
C PHE A 587 23.34 43.70 -4.38
N ASP A 588 23.52 42.46 -4.83
CA ASP A 588 23.21 42.01 -6.20
C ASP A 588 22.22 40.84 -6.22
#